data_AF-A0A2U3KR82-F1
#
_entry.id   AF-A0A2U3KR82-F1
#
_cell.length_a   1.000
_cell.length_b   1.000
_cell.length_c   1.000
_cell.angle_alpha   90.00
_cell.angle_beta   90.00
_cell.angle_gamma   90.00
#
_symmetry.space_group_name_H-M   'P 1'
#
loop_
_entity.id
_entity.type
_entity.pdbx_description
1 polymer ?
#
loop_
_entity_poly.entity_id
_entity_poly.type
_entity_poly.pdbx_seq_one_letter_code
_entity_poly.pdbx_strand_id
1 'polypeptide(L)'
;MLTIADVPGYLPGKQQEWGGIIRHGAKLLWCYSEATVPKVTLTTRKDYGGSYLAMCSSDLRADFNFAWPTAEIAVMGAEGAANVIFRREIQESADPVAKRQEVIDNYAKALYNPYIAASRGYIDGVIMPSETRARLIEAFRVVGNKRQALPPKKHGNIPQ
;
A
#
# COMPACT_ATOMS: atom_id res chain seq x y z
N MET A 1 7.15 -11.54 11.02
CA MET A 1 7.62 -10.81 9.83
C MET A 1 7.28 -9.34 10.02
N LEU A 2 8.27 -8.48 9.77
CA LEU A 2 8.10 -7.03 9.79
C LEU A 2 8.32 -6.52 8.36
N THR A 3 7.34 -5.79 7.83
CA THR A 3 7.43 -5.16 6.51
C THR A 3 7.48 -3.64 6.69
N ILE A 4 8.41 -2.99 6.00
CA ILE A 4 8.55 -1.53 6.01
C ILE A 4 8.33 -1.04 4.58
N ALA A 5 7.32 -0.20 4.38
CA ALA A 5 6.86 0.23 3.06
C ALA A 5 7.17 1.70 2.78
N ASP A 6 7.90 1.94 1.68
CA ASP A 6 8.02 3.22 0.98
C ASP A 6 8.16 2.90 -0.52
N VAL A 7 7.03 2.62 -1.17
CA VAL A 7 6.96 2.14 -2.55
C VAL A 7 5.94 2.94 -3.37
N PRO A 8 6.36 3.63 -4.45
CA PRO A 8 5.45 4.39 -5.31
C PRO A 8 4.71 3.53 -6.34
N GLY A 9 5.02 2.24 -6.43
CA GLY A 9 4.46 1.31 -7.41
C GLY A 9 5.52 0.38 -8.00
N TYR A 10 5.12 -0.34 -9.05
CA TYR A 10 6.01 -1.18 -9.85
C TYR A 10 6.77 -0.33 -10.87
N LEU A 11 7.96 -0.80 -11.27
CA LEU A 11 8.76 -0.15 -12.29
C LEU A 11 8.08 -0.27 -13.67
N PRO A 12 7.73 0.84 -14.33
CA PRO A 12 7.17 0.80 -15.68
C PRO A 12 8.24 0.41 -16.71
N GLY A 13 7.89 -0.42 -17.69
CA GLY A 13 8.75 -0.65 -18.85
C GLY A 13 8.44 -1.94 -19.61
N LYS A 14 8.61 -1.91 -20.94
CA LYS A 14 8.35 -3.07 -21.82
C LYS A 14 9.11 -4.34 -21.38
N GLN A 15 10.35 -4.17 -20.92
CA GLN A 15 11.17 -5.29 -20.43
C GLN A 15 10.57 -5.94 -19.17
N GLN A 16 9.95 -5.16 -18.28
CA GLN A 16 9.29 -5.71 -17.09
C GLN A 16 8.05 -6.52 -17.49
N GLU A 17 7.26 -6.00 -18.43
CA GLU A 17 6.08 -6.70 -18.95
C GLU A 17 6.46 -8.01 -19.64
N TRP A 18 7.44 -7.98 -20.56
CA TRP A 18 7.92 -9.17 -21.27
C TRP A 18 8.66 -10.15 -20.35
N GLY A 19 9.33 -9.64 -19.33
CA GLY A 19 9.90 -10.44 -18.25
C GLY A 19 8.85 -11.13 -17.39
N GLY A 20 7.57 -10.76 -17.52
CA GLY A 20 6.45 -11.34 -16.79
C GLY A 20 6.31 -10.75 -15.40
N ILE A 21 6.38 -9.43 -15.24
CA ILE A 21 6.20 -8.78 -13.94
C ILE A 21 4.88 -9.16 -13.27
N ILE A 22 3.84 -9.47 -14.04
CA ILE A 22 2.53 -9.93 -13.52
C ILE A 22 2.69 -11.21 -12.68
N ARG A 23 3.26 -12.28 -13.27
CA ARG A 23 3.47 -13.56 -12.57
C ARG A 23 4.50 -13.44 -11.44
N HIS A 24 5.53 -12.59 -11.60
CA HIS A 24 6.52 -12.37 -10.56
C HIS A 24 5.96 -11.56 -9.37
N GLY A 25 5.27 -10.46 -9.63
CA GLY A 25 4.64 -9.62 -8.61
C GLY A 25 3.58 -10.40 -7.81
N ALA A 26 2.81 -11.26 -8.49
CA ALA A 26 1.83 -12.11 -7.84
C ALA A 26 2.44 -13.11 -6.83
N LYS A 27 3.72 -13.47 -6.95
CA LYS A 27 4.41 -14.33 -5.96
C LYS A 27 4.46 -13.66 -4.59
N LEU A 28 4.68 -12.33 -4.54
CA LEU A 28 4.75 -11.62 -3.26
C LEU A 28 3.38 -11.56 -2.59
N LEU A 29 2.32 -11.27 -3.36
CA LEU A 29 0.93 -11.33 -2.90
C LEU A 29 0.59 -12.74 -2.36
N TRP A 30 0.99 -13.78 -3.09
CA TRP A 30 0.80 -15.17 -2.69
C TRP A 30 1.49 -15.47 -1.36
N CYS A 31 2.78 -15.15 -1.24
CA CYS A 31 3.57 -15.41 -0.04
C CYS A 31 2.99 -14.74 1.21
N TYR A 32 2.59 -13.48 1.11
CA TYR A 32 1.94 -12.79 2.24
C TYR A 32 0.58 -13.39 2.59
N SER A 33 -0.23 -13.74 1.58
CA SER A 33 -1.56 -14.33 1.78
C SER A 33 -1.52 -15.72 2.42
N GLU A 34 -0.53 -16.53 2.04
CA GLU A 34 -0.33 -17.89 2.56
C GLU A 34 0.36 -17.90 3.92
N ALA A 35 1.18 -16.89 4.25
CA ALA A 35 1.87 -16.81 5.52
C ALA A 35 0.90 -16.71 6.72
N THR A 36 1.06 -17.62 7.68
CA THR A 36 0.29 -17.69 8.94
C THR A 36 1.07 -17.18 10.15
N VAL A 37 2.36 -16.85 9.98
CA VAL A 37 3.19 -16.22 11.02
C VAL A 37 2.64 -14.85 11.41
N PRO A 38 3.05 -14.28 12.56
CA PRO A 38 2.82 -12.88 12.87
C PRO A 38 3.33 -11.95 11.76
N LYS A 39 2.48 -11.04 11.28
CA LYS A 39 2.75 -10.06 10.22
C LYS A 39 2.42 -8.67 10.71
N VAL A 40 3.42 -7.80 10.72
CA VAL A 40 3.25 -6.37 11.07
C VAL A 40 3.84 -5.54 9.95
N THR A 41 3.08 -4.56 9.46
CA THR A 41 3.50 -3.64 8.40
C THR A 41 3.61 -2.22 8.93
N LEU A 42 4.65 -1.50 8.51
CA LEU A 42 4.85 -0.10 8.80
C LEU A 42 5.02 0.68 7.50
N THR A 43 4.09 1.56 7.18
CA THR A 43 4.21 2.49 6.05
C THR A 43 4.88 3.78 6.52
N THR A 44 6.07 4.07 5.99
CA THR A 44 6.87 5.24 6.41
C THR A 44 6.60 6.45 5.54
N ARG A 45 6.36 6.24 4.24
CA ARG A 45 6.06 7.31 3.29
C ARG A 45 5.13 6.82 2.18
N LYS A 46 5.60 6.52 0.97
CA LYS A 46 4.69 6.21 -0.16
C LYS A 46 4.20 4.78 -0.09
N ASP A 47 2.93 4.55 -0.38
CA ASP A 47 2.44 3.21 -0.64
C ASP A 47 1.22 3.22 -1.56
N TYR A 48 1.45 2.94 -2.85
CA TYR A 48 0.43 3.20 -3.88
C TYR A 48 -0.09 1.92 -4.57
N GLY A 49 -1.41 1.86 -4.74
CA GLY A 49 -2.08 0.90 -5.63
C GLY A 49 -1.70 -0.55 -5.35
N GLY A 50 -1.28 -1.27 -6.40
CA GLY A 50 -0.94 -2.69 -6.29
C GLY A 50 0.27 -2.98 -5.40
N SER A 51 1.21 -2.02 -5.24
CA SER A 51 2.35 -2.24 -4.36
C SER A 51 1.97 -2.16 -2.88
N TYR A 52 0.95 -1.38 -2.50
CA TYR A 52 0.39 -1.39 -1.15
C TYR A 52 -0.12 -2.76 -0.73
N LEU A 53 -0.85 -3.43 -1.64
CA LEU A 53 -1.25 -4.81 -1.41
C LEU A 53 -0.02 -5.72 -1.33
N ALA A 54 0.93 -5.56 -2.25
CA ALA A 54 2.16 -6.36 -2.29
C ALA A 54 3.07 -6.18 -1.08
N MET A 55 2.95 -5.06 -0.35
CA MET A 55 3.67 -4.80 0.91
C MET A 55 2.92 -5.27 2.15
N CYS A 56 2.02 -6.25 2.00
CA CYS A 56 1.27 -6.88 3.08
C CYS A 56 0.29 -5.92 3.76
N SER A 57 -0.70 -5.46 2.99
CA SER A 57 -1.84 -4.72 3.56
C SER A 57 -2.69 -5.60 4.51
N SER A 58 -3.66 -4.96 5.19
CA SER A 58 -4.71 -5.62 5.96
C SER A 58 -5.48 -6.65 5.13
N ASP A 59 -5.70 -6.39 3.83
CA ASP A 59 -6.36 -7.33 2.91
C ASP A 59 -5.56 -8.64 2.73
N LEU A 60 -4.24 -8.57 2.87
CA LEU A 60 -3.35 -9.75 2.89
C LEU A 60 -3.10 -10.28 4.30
N ARG A 61 -4.00 -9.97 5.24
CA ARG A 61 -4.04 -10.48 6.60
C ARG A 61 -2.82 -10.08 7.44
N ALA A 62 -2.31 -8.88 7.25
CA ALA A 62 -1.44 -8.28 8.26
C ALA A 62 -2.19 -8.24 9.60
N ASP A 63 -1.49 -8.57 10.69
CA ASP A 63 -2.09 -8.56 12.03
C ASP A 63 -2.14 -7.15 12.61
N PHE A 64 -1.13 -6.32 12.28
CA PHE A 64 -1.10 -4.90 12.59
C PHE A 64 -0.49 -4.12 11.42
N ASN A 65 -1.11 -3.01 11.05
CA ASN A 65 -0.60 -2.03 10.12
C ASN A 65 -0.47 -0.67 10.81
N PHE A 66 0.75 -0.15 10.86
CA PHE A 66 1.03 1.19 11.33
C PHE A 66 1.42 2.09 10.17
N ALA A 67 1.12 3.38 10.31
CA ALA A 67 1.57 4.40 9.38
C ALA A 67 2.24 5.54 10.14
N TRP A 68 3.28 6.15 9.55
CA TRP A 68 3.77 7.44 10.01
C TRP A 68 2.86 8.58 9.54
N PRO A 69 2.90 9.78 10.16
CA PRO A 69 2.16 10.95 9.68
C PRO A 69 2.56 11.37 8.26
N THR A 70 3.77 10.99 7.83
CA THR A 70 4.32 11.21 6.48
C THR A 70 3.85 10.20 5.45
N ALA A 71 3.04 9.20 5.84
CA ALA A 71 2.59 8.17 4.94
C ALA A 71 1.55 8.69 3.95
N GLU A 72 1.70 8.28 2.69
CA GLU A 72 0.86 8.62 1.57
C GLU A 72 0.27 7.30 1.03
N ILE A 73 -0.95 6.96 1.43
CA ILE A 73 -1.62 5.71 1.03
C ILE A 73 -2.70 6.05 0.00
N ALA A 74 -2.48 5.67 -1.25
CA ALA A 74 -3.34 6.09 -2.36
C ALA A 74 -3.52 4.98 -3.41
N VAL A 75 -4.57 5.07 -4.23
CA VAL A 75 -4.82 4.09 -5.31
C VAL A 75 -3.80 4.22 -6.44
N MET A 76 -3.35 5.44 -6.72
CA MET A 76 -2.29 5.77 -7.67
C MET A 76 -1.72 7.16 -7.35
N GLY A 77 -0.65 7.56 -8.01
CA GLY A 77 -0.10 8.91 -7.88
C GLY A 77 -1.08 9.98 -8.36
N ALA A 78 -1.11 11.13 -7.67
CA ALA A 78 -1.99 12.28 -7.91
C ALA A 78 -1.93 12.78 -9.35
N GLU A 79 -0.75 12.82 -9.96
CA GLU A 79 -0.61 13.22 -11.37
C GLU A 79 -1.36 12.29 -12.32
N GLY A 80 -1.24 10.97 -12.11
CA GLY A 80 -1.97 9.97 -12.88
C GLY A 80 -3.48 10.06 -12.65
N ALA A 81 -3.89 10.19 -11.39
CA ALA A 81 -5.30 10.30 -11.03
C ALA A 81 -5.95 11.57 -11.60
N ALA A 82 -5.27 12.72 -11.51
CA ALA A 82 -5.77 14.00 -11.99
C ALA A 82 -6.05 13.98 -13.49
N ASN A 83 -5.13 13.41 -14.27
CA ASN A 83 -5.24 13.31 -15.73
C ASN A 83 -6.37 12.37 -16.20
N VAL A 84 -6.85 11.48 -15.34
CA VAL A 84 -7.95 10.55 -15.65
C VAL A 84 -9.28 11.11 -15.16
N ILE A 85 -9.35 11.52 -13.89
CA ILE A 85 -10.60 11.95 -13.24
C ILE A 85 -11.05 13.31 -13.77
N PHE A 86 -10.14 14.26 -13.87
CA PHE A 86 -10.45 15.65 -14.22
C PHE A 86 -10.04 16.00 -15.66
N ARG A 87 -9.89 14.98 -16.52
CA ARG A 87 -9.45 15.12 -17.91
C ARG A 87 -10.25 16.19 -18.66
N ARG A 88 -11.58 16.15 -18.53
CA ARG A 88 -12.49 17.05 -19.23
C ARG A 88 -12.34 18.49 -18.75
N GLU A 89 -12.32 18.70 -17.44
CA GLU A 89 -12.18 20.02 -16.82
C GLU A 89 -10.85 20.68 -17.14
N ILE A 90 -9.77 19.89 -17.22
CA ILE A 90 -8.45 20.37 -17.64
C ILE A 90 -8.48 20.80 -19.11
N GLN A 91 -9.13 20.02 -19.99
CA GLN A 91 -9.20 20.30 -21.42
C GLN A 91 -10.11 21.49 -21.77
N GLU A 92 -11.19 21.68 -21.01
CA GLU A 92 -12.16 22.77 -21.20
C GLU A 92 -11.73 24.07 -20.48
N SER A 93 -10.64 24.04 -19.69
CA SER A 93 -10.08 25.22 -19.01
C SER A 93 -9.44 26.20 -20.00
N ALA A 94 -9.55 27.50 -19.68
CA ALA A 94 -8.82 28.56 -20.39
C ALA A 94 -7.30 28.41 -20.25
N ASP A 95 -6.82 27.85 -19.14
CA ASP A 95 -5.43 27.45 -18.94
C ASP A 95 -5.37 26.00 -18.44
N PRO A 96 -5.19 25.03 -19.35
CA PRO A 96 -5.08 23.62 -18.99
C PRO A 96 -3.86 23.30 -18.11
N VAL A 97 -2.76 24.04 -18.23
CA VAL A 97 -1.53 23.77 -17.47
C VAL A 97 -1.73 24.18 -16.02
N ALA A 98 -2.21 25.41 -15.80
CA ALA A 98 -2.53 25.88 -14.45
C ALA A 98 -3.63 25.03 -13.80
N LYS A 99 -4.69 24.66 -14.56
CA LYS A 99 -5.77 23.84 -14.02
C LYS A 99 -5.30 22.45 -13.62
N ARG A 100 -4.44 21.83 -14.43
CA ARG A 100 -3.85 20.53 -14.10
C ARG A 100 -3.06 20.60 -12.79
N GLN A 101 -2.21 21.61 -12.61
CA GLN A 101 -1.42 21.75 -11.39
C GLN A 101 -2.33 21.96 -10.16
N GLU A 102 -3.33 22.84 -10.27
CA GLU A 102 -4.31 23.09 -9.22
C GLU A 102 -5.00 21.78 -8.78
N VAL A 103 -5.46 20.97 -9.74
CA VAL A 103 -6.13 19.70 -9.46
C VAL A 103 -5.18 18.69 -8.80
N ILE A 104 -3.93 18.60 -9.26
CA ILE A 104 -2.92 17.72 -8.66
C ILE A 104 -2.68 18.11 -7.20
N ASP A 105 -2.48 19.40 -6.93
CA ASP A 105 -2.21 19.90 -5.59
C ASP A 105 -3.40 19.66 -4.65
N ASN A 106 -4.63 19.89 -5.15
CA ASN A 106 -5.85 19.61 -4.40
C ASN A 106 -6.01 18.11 -4.11
N TYR A 107 -5.75 17.24 -5.09
CA TYR A 107 -5.81 15.79 -4.92
C TYR A 107 -4.77 15.30 -3.91
N ALA A 108 -3.53 15.76 -4.04
CA ALA A 108 -2.45 15.43 -3.12
C ALA A 108 -2.79 15.89 -1.70
N LYS A 109 -3.22 17.15 -1.52
CA LYS A 109 -3.59 17.68 -0.21
C LYS A 109 -4.74 16.90 0.44
N ALA A 110 -5.71 16.46 -0.35
CA ALA A 110 -6.85 15.73 0.16
C ALA A 110 -6.53 14.27 0.49
N LEU A 111 -5.68 13.60 -0.31
CA LEU A 111 -5.54 12.14 -0.28
C LEU A 111 -4.18 11.62 0.17
N TYR A 112 -3.11 12.43 0.11
CA TYR A 112 -1.78 12.03 0.57
C TYR A 112 -1.64 12.18 2.08
N ASN A 113 -2.40 11.36 2.79
CA ASN A 113 -2.34 11.26 4.24
C ASN A 113 -2.78 9.84 4.68
N PRO A 114 -2.34 9.38 5.85
CA PRO A 114 -2.71 8.06 6.34
C PRO A 114 -4.12 8.02 6.96
N TYR A 115 -4.71 9.18 7.26
CA TYR A 115 -5.92 9.28 8.08
C TYR A 115 -7.15 8.75 7.35
N ILE A 116 -7.20 8.82 6.02
CA ILE A 116 -8.27 8.20 5.24
C ILE A 116 -8.24 6.68 5.42
N ALA A 117 -7.07 6.06 5.28
CA ALA A 117 -6.90 4.62 5.46
C ALA A 117 -7.19 4.20 6.92
N ALA A 118 -6.74 5.00 7.89
CA ALA A 118 -7.04 4.78 9.30
C ALA A 118 -8.54 4.87 9.62
N SER A 119 -9.26 5.86 9.06
CA SER A 119 -10.71 6.02 9.26
C SER A 119 -11.54 4.84 8.74
N ARG A 120 -10.97 4.06 7.81
CA ARG A 120 -11.58 2.86 7.22
C ARG A 120 -11.12 1.57 7.91
N GLY A 121 -10.24 1.66 8.90
CA GLY A 121 -9.69 0.50 9.61
C GLY A 121 -8.62 -0.28 8.82
N TYR A 122 -8.06 0.29 7.74
CA TYR A 122 -6.95 -0.36 7.03
C TYR A 122 -5.62 -0.22 7.75
N ILE A 123 -5.48 0.86 8.52
CA ILE A 123 -4.34 1.19 9.38
C ILE A 123 -4.85 1.21 10.83
N ASP A 124 -4.22 0.42 11.69
CA ASP A 124 -4.59 0.29 13.10
C ASP A 124 -4.15 1.51 13.93
N GLY A 125 -3.07 2.17 13.50
CA GLY A 125 -2.59 3.37 14.18
C GLY A 125 -1.67 4.23 13.32
N VAL A 126 -1.88 5.54 13.38
CA VAL A 126 -0.91 6.54 12.93
C VAL A 126 0.00 6.86 14.11
N ILE A 127 1.27 6.52 14.02
CA ILE A 127 2.24 6.58 15.13
C ILE A 127 3.40 7.51 14.79
N MET A 128 3.99 8.16 15.79
CA MET A 128 5.16 9.00 15.54
C MET A 128 6.38 8.12 15.18
N PRO A 129 7.28 8.59 14.29
CA PRO A 129 8.49 7.83 13.94
C PRO A 129 9.33 7.39 15.15
N SER A 130 9.42 8.24 16.18
CA SER A 130 10.11 7.97 17.44
C SER A 130 9.49 6.83 18.27
N GLU A 131 8.19 6.56 18.10
CA GLU A 131 7.45 5.54 18.86
C GLU A 131 7.48 4.16 18.18
N THR A 132 7.93 4.11 16.92
CA THR A 132 7.92 2.91 16.06
C THR A 132 8.39 1.67 16.81
N ARG A 133 9.56 1.71 17.44
CA ARG A 133 10.14 0.55 18.13
C ARG A 133 9.24 0.03 19.24
N ALA A 134 8.70 0.92 20.07
CA ALA A 134 7.84 0.54 21.19
C ALA A 134 6.54 -0.10 20.69
N ARG A 135 5.92 0.50 19.67
CA ARG A 135 4.67 0.01 19.05
C ARG A 135 4.86 -1.35 18.37
N LEU A 136 5.97 -1.55 17.66
CA LEU A 136 6.28 -2.84 17.04
C LEU A 136 6.49 -3.94 18.08
N ILE A 137 7.19 -3.65 19.19
CA ILE A 137 7.38 -4.63 20.27
C ILE A 137 6.03 -5.02 20.90
N GLU A 138 5.17 -4.04 21.17
CA GLU A 138 3.82 -4.25 21.69
C GLU A 138 3.00 -5.14 20.73
N ALA A 139 2.94 -4.79 19.45
CA ALA A 139 2.24 -5.54 18.42
C ALA A 139 2.70 -7.00 18.38
N PHE A 140 4.02 -7.25 18.25
CA PHE A 140 4.55 -8.61 18.19
C PHE A 140 4.33 -9.41 19.48
N ARG A 141 4.27 -8.75 20.64
CA ARG A 141 3.91 -9.43 21.90
C ARG A 141 2.46 -9.91 21.86
N VAL A 142 1.53 -9.08 21.37
CA VAL A 142 0.10 -9.46 21.25
C VAL A 142 -0.07 -10.66 20.32
N VAL A 143 0.58 -10.65 19.16
CA VAL A 143 0.44 -11.73 18.17
C VAL A 143 1.43 -12.89 18.36
N GLY A 144 2.21 -12.89 19.46
CA GLY A 144 3.25 -13.89 19.72
C GLY A 144 2.72 -15.33 19.80
N ASN A 145 1.46 -15.49 20.24
CA ASN A 145 0.78 -16.79 20.34
C ASN A 145 -0.23 -17.06 19.21
N LYS A 146 -0.16 -16.30 18.10
CA LYS A 146 -1.06 -16.46 16.95
C LYS A 146 -1.09 -17.91 16.46
N ARG A 147 -2.29 -18.39 16.16
CA ARG A 147 -2.55 -19.67 15.45
C ARG A 147 -3.58 -19.39 14.37
N GLN A 148 -3.26 -19.78 13.14
CA GLN A 148 -4.14 -19.58 11.99
C GLN A 148 -4.13 -20.84 11.14
N ALA A 149 -5.32 -21.39 10.88
CA ALA A 149 -5.50 -22.51 9.96
C ALA A 149 -5.76 -22.02 8.54
N LEU A 150 -5.39 -22.84 7.57
CA LEU A 150 -5.70 -22.64 6.15
C LEU A 150 -6.54 -23.83 5.64
N PRO A 151 -7.29 -23.65 4.53
CA PRO A 151 -8.01 -24.76 3.91
C PRO A 151 -7.09 -25.93 3.58
N PRO A 152 -7.51 -27.19 3.83
CA PRO A 152 -6.70 -28.37 3.57
C PRO A 152 -6.42 -28.51 2.07
N LYS A 153 -5.17 -28.77 1.71
CA LYS A 153 -4.71 -28.95 0.34
C LYS A 153 -3.41 -29.76 0.35
N LYS A 154 -3.08 -30.41 -0.77
CA LYS A 154 -1.76 -31.05 -0.92
C LYS A 154 -0.64 -30.00 -0.89
N HIS A 155 -0.83 -28.91 -1.65
CA HIS A 155 0.02 -27.73 -1.68
C HIS A 155 -0.72 -26.58 -2.38
N GLY A 156 -0.15 -25.37 -2.32
CA GLY A 156 -0.56 -24.23 -3.13
C GLY A 156 -0.23 -24.37 -4.62
N ASN A 157 -0.70 -23.44 -5.45
CA ASN A 157 -0.29 -23.30 -6.84
C ASN A 157 0.23 -21.88 -7.07
N ILE A 158 1.38 -21.59 -6.46
CA ILE A 158 2.04 -20.30 -6.60
C ILE A 158 2.35 -20.03 -8.09
N PRO A 159 2.18 -18.78 -8.58
CA PRO A 159 2.52 -18.42 -9.95
C PRO A 159 3.97 -18.82 -10.30
N GLN A 160 4.18 -19.36 -11.51
CA GLN A 160 5.50 -19.80 -11.98
C GLN A 160 6.26 -18.69 -12.71
#